data_AF-A0A5D5AQ65-F1
#
_entry.id   AF-A0A5D5AQ65-F1
#
_cell.length_a   1.000
_cell.length_b   1.000
_cell.length_c   1.000
_cell.angle_alpha   90.00
_cell.angle_beta   90.00
_cell.angle_gamma   90.00
#
_symmetry.space_group_name_H-M   'P 1'
#
loop_
_entity.id
_entity.type
_entity.pdbx_description
1 polymer ?
#
loop_
_entity_poly.entity_id
_entity_poly.type
_entity_poly.pdbx_seq_one_letter_code
_entity_poly.pdbx_strand_id
1 'polypeptide(L)'
;MPAGETATAETAFDPPAECHVVCYVRSHLPGSIAGTVETVTDRLRRLSEEGRLAGCRIDHWPPERHAVAGAAERTSRDDLLREFERWAERHGCSLEPGFRRESRPTSRFVVDSKPAADERIRVPVVALALYDGPPSEAADVRGVIPRTEPRDAGDERTITVDEWLAAVETGGREPTVETTIGSPMSSLEGGR
;
A
#
# COMPACT_ATOMS: atom_id res chain seq x y z
N MET A 1 -16.06 33.41 20.25
CA MET A 1 -14.73 32.92 19.81
C MET A 1 -14.87 31.42 19.59
N PRO A 2 -14.69 30.94 18.35
CA PRO A 2 -15.12 29.60 17.94
C PRO A 2 -14.22 28.50 18.50
N ALA A 3 -14.81 27.31 18.53
CA ALA A 3 -14.30 26.05 19.04
C ALA A 3 -12.96 25.67 18.43
N GLY A 4 -12.01 25.26 19.28
CA GLY A 4 -10.89 24.45 18.87
C GLY A 4 -11.42 23.07 18.50
N GLU A 5 -11.67 22.87 17.22
CA GLU A 5 -11.88 21.56 16.63
C GLU A 5 -10.54 20.82 16.78
N THR A 6 -10.44 19.97 17.81
CA THR A 6 -9.38 18.98 17.89
C THR A 6 -9.56 18.06 16.70
N ALA A 7 -8.76 18.30 15.65
CA ALA A 7 -8.53 17.34 14.60
C ALA A 7 -8.00 16.07 15.25
N THR A 8 -8.89 15.11 15.46
CA THR A 8 -8.54 13.76 15.84
C THR A 8 -7.65 13.24 14.73
N ALA A 9 -6.34 13.18 14.99
CA ALA A 9 -5.38 12.42 14.20
C ALA A 9 -5.68 10.93 14.43
N GLU A 10 -6.82 10.48 13.94
CA GLU A 10 -7.15 9.06 13.84
C GLU A 10 -6.57 8.58 12.52
N THR A 11 -5.23 8.49 12.46
CA THR A 11 -4.54 7.70 11.44
C THR A 11 -4.55 6.23 11.86
N ALA A 12 -5.74 5.73 12.26
CA ALA A 12 -5.98 4.31 12.38
C ALA A 12 -6.14 3.81 10.95
N PHE A 13 -5.12 3.10 10.49
CA PHE A 13 -5.10 2.45 9.19
C PHE A 13 -6.14 1.32 9.21
N ASP A 14 -7.40 1.65 8.96
CA ASP A 14 -8.45 0.69 8.69
C ASP A 14 -8.63 0.66 7.16
N PRO A 15 -8.12 -0.37 6.46
CA PRO A 15 -8.50 -0.56 5.08
C PRO A 15 -9.99 -0.91 5.08
N PRO A 16 -10.86 -0.14 4.40
CA PRO A 16 -12.26 -0.51 4.33
C PRO A 16 -12.35 -1.91 3.69
N ALA A 17 -13.26 -2.75 4.18
CA ALA A 17 -13.47 -4.11 3.69
C ALA A 17 -13.72 -4.17 2.15
N GLU A 18 -14.03 -3.03 1.54
CA GLU A 18 -14.28 -2.85 0.11
C GLU A 18 -13.02 -2.49 -0.71
N CYS A 19 -11.82 -2.52 -0.11
CA CYS A 19 -10.59 -2.13 -0.82
C CYS A 19 -10.07 -3.24 -1.75
N HIS A 20 -9.73 -2.87 -2.99
CA HIS A 20 -8.96 -3.71 -3.91
C HIS A 20 -7.47 -3.41 -3.81
N VAL A 21 -6.64 -4.46 -3.87
CA VAL A 21 -5.19 -4.36 -3.72
C VAL A 21 -4.48 -4.87 -4.98
N VAL A 22 -3.54 -4.09 -5.49
CA VAL A 22 -2.55 -4.53 -6.49
C VAL A 22 -1.19 -4.64 -5.81
N CYS A 23 -0.64 -5.86 -5.78
CA CYS A 23 0.68 -6.16 -5.27
C CYS A 23 1.69 -6.19 -6.42
N TYR A 24 2.56 -5.18 -6.48
CA TYR A 24 3.63 -5.07 -7.46
C TYR A 24 4.91 -5.73 -6.96
N VAL A 25 5.41 -6.73 -7.70
CA VAL A 25 6.63 -7.47 -7.37
C VAL A 25 7.71 -7.29 -8.44
N ARG A 26 8.98 -7.22 -8.04
CA ARG A 26 10.09 -7.18 -9.02
C ARG A 26 10.21 -8.51 -9.74
N SER A 27 10.39 -8.47 -11.07
CA SER A 27 10.45 -9.67 -11.92
C SER A 27 11.72 -10.51 -11.78
N HIS A 28 12.78 -9.98 -11.16
CA HIS A 28 14.04 -10.68 -10.98
C HIS A 28 14.48 -10.57 -9.53
N LEU A 29 14.33 -11.68 -8.79
CA LEU A 29 14.63 -11.77 -7.37
C LEU A 29 15.64 -12.89 -7.11
N PRO A 30 16.64 -12.64 -6.26
CA PRO A 30 17.43 -13.72 -5.66
C PRO A 30 16.51 -14.69 -4.90
N GLY A 31 16.82 -15.98 -4.93
CA GLY A 31 15.98 -17.02 -4.30
C GLY A 31 15.72 -16.81 -2.80
N SER A 32 16.64 -16.14 -2.08
CA SER A 32 16.45 -15.78 -0.67
C SER A 32 15.33 -14.75 -0.43
N ILE A 33 14.99 -13.94 -1.43
CA ILE A 33 13.94 -12.91 -1.36
C ILE A 33 12.63 -13.46 -1.92
N ALA A 34 12.69 -14.46 -2.82
CA ALA A 34 11.51 -15.08 -3.42
C ALA A 34 10.54 -15.63 -2.36
N GLY A 35 11.05 -16.35 -1.35
CA GLY A 35 10.20 -16.88 -0.27
C GLY A 35 9.49 -15.80 0.56
N THR A 36 10.11 -14.64 0.74
CA THR A 36 9.45 -13.48 1.39
C THR A 36 8.32 -12.94 0.52
N VAL A 37 8.52 -12.86 -0.80
CA VAL A 37 7.46 -12.43 -1.73
C VAL A 37 6.31 -13.43 -1.75
N GLU A 38 6.61 -14.74 -1.77
CA GLU A 38 5.60 -15.80 -1.69
C GLU A 38 4.79 -15.71 -0.40
N THR A 39 5.45 -15.45 0.73
CA THR A 39 4.76 -15.26 2.02
C THR A 39 3.80 -14.07 1.97
N VAL A 40 4.22 -12.96 1.37
CA VAL A 40 3.37 -11.77 1.22
C VAL A 40 2.19 -12.04 0.28
N THR A 41 2.42 -12.71 -0.85
CA THR A 41 1.34 -13.00 -1.81
C THR A 41 0.35 -14.02 -1.27
N ASP A 42 0.80 -15.00 -0.48
CA ASP A 42 -0.06 -15.96 0.21
C ASP A 42 -0.97 -15.27 1.25
N ARG A 43 -0.39 -14.40 2.10
CA ARG A 43 -1.16 -13.60 3.06
C ARG A 43 -2.23 -12.74 2.39
N LEU A 44 -1.88 -12.05 1.30
CA LEU A 44 -2.84 -11.25 0.54
C LEU A 44 -3.98 -12.08 -0.08
N ARG A 45 -3.65 -13.26 -0.64
CA ARG A 45 -4.66 -14.18 -1.18
C ARG A 45 -5.62 -14.63 -0.09
N ARG A 46 -5.07 -15.05 1.05
CA ARG A 46 -5.86 -15.46 2.21
C ARG A 46 -6.79 -14.35 2.70
N LEU A 47 -6.30 -13.11 2.81
CA LEU A 47 -7.13 -11.96 3.18
C LEU A 47 -8.28 -11.72 2.18
N SER A 48 -8.03 -11.92 0.89
CA SER A 48 -9.07 -11.83 -0.15
C SER A 48 -10.08 -12.97 -0.06
N GLU A 49 -9.64 -14.21 0.23
CA GLU A 49 -10.51 -15.38 0.40
C GLU A 49 -11.36 -15.29 1.66
N GLU A 50 -10.82 -14.70 2.73
CA GLU A 50 -11.53 -14.40 3.98
C GLU A 50 -12.50 -13.21 3.84
N GLY A 51 -12.58 -12.58 2.66
CA GLY A 51 -13.47 -11.44 2.39
C GLY A 51 -13.05 -10.14 3.09
N ARG A 52 -11.79 -10.06 3.54
CA ARG A 52 -11.23 -8.87 4.21
C ARG A 52 -10.71 -7.83 3.22
N LEU A 53 -10.54 -8.24 1.95
CA LEU A 53 -10.25 -7.39 0.81
C LEU A 53 -11.30 -7.69 -0.26
N ALA A 54 -11.79 -6.67 -0.96
CA ALA A 54 -12.71 -6.83 -2.09
C ALA A 54 -12.05 -7.57 -3.27
N GLY A 55 -10.72 -7.52 -3.36
CA GLY A 55 -9.95 -8.36 -4.25
C GLY A 55 -8.46 -8.07 -4.18
N CYS A 56 -7.65 -9.06 -4.56
CA CYS A 56 -6.21 -8.91 -4.67
C CYS A 56 -5.73 -9.35 -6.06
N ARG A 57 -4.88 -8.53 -6.69
CA ARG A 57 -4.16 -8.85 -7.92
C ARG A 57 -2.65 -8.77 -7.67
N ILE A 58 -1.90 -9.71 -8.21
CA ILE A 58 -0.43 -9.71 -8.15
C ILE A 58 0.09 -9.40 -9.54
N ASP A 59 0.89 -8.35 -9.67
CA ASP A 59 1.49 -7.91 -10.93
C ASP A 59 3.00 -7.70 -10.79
N HIS A 60 3.67 -7.68 -11.93
CA HIS A 60 5.07 -7.26 -11.98
C HIS A 60 5.19 -5.76 -12.18
N TRP A 61 6.24 -5.17 -11.62
CA TRP A 61 6.58 -3.80 -11.95
C TRP A 61 6.71 -3.62 -13.48
N PRO A 62 6.02 -2.63 -14.07
CA PRO A 62 6.14 -2.33 -15.49
C PRO A 62 7.59 -1.98 -15.86
N PRO A 63 7.95 -2.03 -17.17
CA PRO A 63 9.25 -1.58 -17.65
C PRO A 63 9.50 -0.12 -17.27
N GLU A 64 10.78 0.26 -17.12
CA GLU A 64 11.14 1.60 -16.64
C GLU A 64 10.59 2.70 -17.55
N ARG A 65 10.68 2.49 -18.86
CA ARG A 65 10.19 3.39 -19.91
C ARG A 65 9.56 2.55 -21.02
N HIS A 66 8.67 3.15 -21.80
CA HIS A 66 8.13 2.50 -23.00
C HIS A 66 9.27 2.13 -23.95
N ALA A 67 9.40 0.84 -24.23
CA ALA A 67 10.29 0.35 -25.27
C ALA A 67 9.61 0.63 -26.63
N VAL A 68 9.95 1.76 -27.24
CA VAL A 68 9.60 2.16 -28.62
C VAL A 68 8.16 2.70 -28.79
N ALA A 69 8.06 3.83 -29.51
CA ALA A 69 6.81 4.41 -29.97
C ALA A 69 6.07 3.40 -30.88
N GLY A 70 4.96 2.84 -30.38
CA GLY A 70 4.13 1.89 -31.13
C GLY A 70 3.79 0.59 -30.37
N ALA A 71 4.39 0.33 -29.21
CA ALA A 71 3.89 -0.70 -28.31
C ALA A 71 2.70 -0.14 -27.53
N ALA A 72 1.51 -0.70 -27.79
CA ALA A 72 0.24 -0.27 -27.20
C ALA A 72 0.28 -0.13 -25.67
N GLU A 73 -0.21 1.01 -25.18
CA GLU A 73 -1.09 1.18 -24.00
C GLU A 73 -0.72 0.39 -22.73
N ARG A 74 0.56 0.26 -22.38
CA ARG A 74 0.93 -0.23 -21.04
C ARG A 74 1.58 0.91 -20.26
N THR A 75 1.02 1.21 -19.09
CA THR A 75 1.57 2.18 -18.13
C THR A 75 3.04 1.87 -17.86
N SER A 76 3.92 2.86 -18.04
CA SER A 76 5.33 2.68 -17.67
C SER A 76 5.50 2.78 -16.15
N ARG A 77 6.66 2.34 -15.66
CA ARG A 77 7.00 2.53 -14.24
C ARG A 77 7.07 4.00 -13.86
N ASP A 78 7.48 4.87 -14.77
CA ASP A 78 7.52 6.31 -14.50
C ASP A 78 6.11 6.88 -14.35
N ASP A 79 5.18 6.51 -15.24
CA ASP A 79 3.78 6.94 -15.13
C ASP A 79 3.15 6.48 -13.82
N LEU A 80 3.34 5.21 -13.47
CA LEU A 80 2.83 4.62 -12.23
C LEU A 80 3.44 5.29 -10.99
N LEU A 81 4.76 5.55 -10.99
CA LEU A 81 5.39 6.22 -9.86
C LEU A 81 4.90 7.67 -9.72
N ARG A 82 4.71 8.40 -10.83
CA ARG A 82 4.14 9.75 -10.78
C ARG A 82 2.74 9.75 -10.18
N GLU A 83 1.93 8.74 -10.48
CA GLU A 83 0.61 8.58 -9.87
C GLU A 83 0.72 8.38 -8.35
N PHE A 84 1.62 7.49 -7.92
CA PHE A 84 1.85 7.22 -6.50
C PHE A 84 2.40 8.45 -5.76
N GLU A 85 3.30 9.21 -6.36
CA GLU A 85 3.84 10.44 -5.78
C GLU A 85 2.78 11.52 -5.66
N ARG A 86 1.89 11.69 -6.66
CA ARG A 86 0.74 12.60 -6.55
C ARG A 86 -0.20 12.19 -5.43
N TRP A 87 -0.40 10.88 -5.24
CA TRP A 87 -1.12 10.38 -4.08
C TRP A 87 -0.39 10.75 -2.79
N ALA A 88 0.90 10.47 -2.67
CA ALA A 88 1.68 10.75 -1.47
C ALA A 88 1.68 12.25 -1.11
N GLU A 89 1.85 13.13 -2.10
CA GLU A 89 1.79 14.59 -1.93
C GLU A 89 0.41 15.05 -1.41
N ARG A 90 -0.68 14.56 -2.00
CA ARG A 90 -2.04 14.87 -1.52
C ARG A 90 -2.30 14.41 -0.08
N HIS A 91 -1.61 13.35 0.34
CA HIS A 91 -1.77 12.76 1.67
C HIS A 91 -0.69 13.18 2.67
N GLY A 92 0.21 14.10 2.28
CA GLY A 92 1.27 14.62 3.16
C GLY A 92 2.28 13.56 3.60
N CYS A 93 2.47 12.49 2.82
CA CYS A 93 3.44 11.44 3.09
C CYS A 93 4.50 11.35 1.99
N SER A 94 5.57 10.59 2.25
CA SER A 94 6.65 10.33 1.30
C SER A 94 6.66 8.85 0.90
N LEU A 95 7.10 8.57 -0.32
CA LEU A 95 7.36 7.19 -0.77
C LEU A 95 8.82 6.78 -0.56
N GLU A 96 9.67 7.73 -0.17
CA GLU A 96 11.03 7.41 0.25
C GLU A 96 11.03 6.74 1.62
N PRO A 97 11.96 5.80 1.89
CA PRO A 97 13.05 5.34 1.03
C PRO A 97 12.66 4.20 0.06
N GLY A 98 11.40 3.76 0.07
CA GLY A 98 10.95 2.60 -0.71
C GLY A 98 11.08 2.80 -2.22
N PHE A 99 10.71 4.00 -2.68
CA PHE A 99 10.79 4.44 -4.06
C PHE A 99 11.85 5.53 -4.18
N ARG A 100 12.74 5.45 -5.17
CA ARG A 100 13.76 6.48 -5.42
C ARG A 100 13.98 6.74 -6.89
N ARG A 101 14.07 8.02 -7.25
CA ARG A 101 14.62 8.46 -8.54
C ARG A 101 16.12 8.72 -8.38
N GLU A 102 16.93 7.93 -9.06
CA GLU A 102 18.39 8.12 -9.10
C GLU A 102 18.80 8.65 -10.46
N SER A 103 19.31 9.88 -10.51
CA SER A 103 20.02 10.38 -11.69
C SER A 103 21.40 9.75 -11.74
N ARG A 104 21.66 8.85 -12.71
CA ARG A 104 23.01 8.38 -12.97
C ARG A 104 23.65 9.20 -14.07
N PRO A 105 24.89 9.69 -13.90
CA PRO A 105 25.64 10.23 -15.01
C PRO A 105 25.85 9.10 -16.03
N THR A 106 25.35 9.31 -17.25
CA THR A 106 25.65 8.42 -18.38
C THR A 106 27.16 8.37 -18.55
N SER A 107 27.68 7.16 -18.66
CA SER A 107 29.12 6.89 -18.72
C SER A 107 29.79 7.81 -19.74
N ARG A 108 30.90 8.46 -19.35
CA ARG A 108 31.64 9.50 -20.10
C ARG A 108 32.29 9.02 -21.42
N PHE A 109 31.85 7.89 -21.96
CA PHE A 109 32.41 7.25 -23.16
C PHE A 109 31.60 7.50 -24.44
N VAL A 110 30.49 8.25 -24.39
CA VAL A 110 29.81 8.74 -25.60
C VAL A 110 30.40 10.10 -25.96
N VAL A 111 31.40 10.08 -26.84
CA VAL A 111 31.84 11.27 -27.56
C VAL A 111 30.67 11.70 -28.47
N ASP A 112 30.33 12.98 -28.49
CA ASP A 112 29.41 13.62 -29.45
C ASP A 112 27.89 13.64 -29.19
N SER A 113 27.40 13.42 -27.97
CA SER A 113 26.02 13.84 -27.64
C SER A 113 25.93 14.33 -26.20
N LYS A 114 25.28 15.48 -26.01
CA LYS A 114 25.00 16.10 -24.70
C LYS A 114 24.58 14.99 -23.71
N PRO A 115 25.26 14.81 -22.56
CA PRO A 115 24.96 13.69 -21.67
C PRO A 115 23.54 13.85 -21.15
N ALA A 116 22.61 13.08 -21.71
CA ALA A 116 21.29 12.91 -21.12
C ALA A 116 21.50 12.13 -19.82
N ALA A 117 21.16 12.73 -18.69
CA ALA A 117 21.14 12.00 -17.42
C ALA A 117 20.15 10.83 -17.57
N ASP A 118 20.62 9.61 -17.32
CA ASP A 118 19.76 8.42 -17.29
C ASP A 118 19.13 8.40 -15.91
N GLU A 119 17.95 9.00 -15.78
CA GLU A 119 17.13 8.88 -14.58
C GLU A 119 16.59 7.45 -14.48
N ARG A 120 17.02 6.74 -13.45
CA ARG A 120 16.60 5.37 -13.13
C ARG A 120 15.67 5.37 -11.94
N ILE A 121 14.65 4.53 -12.01
CA ILE A 121 13.64 4.40 -10.96
C ILE A 121 13.90 3.12 -10.17
N ARG A 122 14.29 3.27 -8.91
CA ARG A 122 14.38 2.19 -7.95
C ARG A 122 13.04 2.01 -7.26
N VAL A 123 12.42 0.86 -7.49
CA VAL A 123 11.19 0.41 -6.82
C VAL A 123 11.51 -0.63 -5.73
N PRO A 124 10.65 -0.76 -4.71
CA PRO A 124 10.81 -1.79 -3.69
C PRO A 124 10.60 -3.19 -4.28
N VAL A 125 11.03 -4.22 -3.53
CA VAL A 125 10.81 -5.63 -3.90
C VAL A 125 9.32 -5.93 -4.04
N VAL A 126 8.54 -5.44 -3.07
CA VAL A 126 7.08 -5.49 -3.04
C VAL A 126 6.55 -4.10 -2.73
N ALA A 127 5.51 -3.67 -3.45
CA ALA A 127 4.64 -2.57 -3.05
C ALA A 127 3.17 -2.95 -3.22
N LEU A 128 2.31 -2.31 -2.44
CA LEU A 128 0.87 -2.42 -2.54
C LEU A 128 0.30 -1.08 -3.01
N ALA A 129 -0.57 -1.12 -4.01
CA ALA A 129 -1.46 -0.02 -4.35
C ALA A 129 -2.89 -0.42 -4.01
N LEU A 130 -3.62 0.49 -3.34
CA LEU A 130 -4.95 0.30 -2.83
C LEU A 130 -5.94 1.15 -3.65
N TYR A 131 -7.12 0.61 -3.94
CA TYR A 131 -8.15 1.23 -4.76
C TYR A 131 -9.54 1.00 -4.16
N ASP A 132 -10.48 1.94 -4.36
CA ASP A 132 -11.90 1.81 -3.94
C ASP A 132 -12.71 0.81 -4.77
N GLY A 133 -12.15 0.38 -5.89
CA GLY A 133 -12.83 -0.45 -6.86
C GLY A 133 -11.82 -1.30 -7.62
N PRO A 134 -12.28 -2.18 -8.51
CA PRO A 134 -11.39 -3.04 -9.28
C PRO A 134 -10.37 -2.16 -10.04
N PRO A 135 -9.08 -2.53 -10.01
CA PRO A 135 -8.03 -1.72 -10.62
C PRO A 135 -8.29 -1.60 -12.13
N SER A 136 -8.50 -0.37 -12.58
CA SER A 136 -8.69 0.04 -13.97
C SER A 136 -7.75 1.20 -14.26
N GLU A 137 -7.50 1.53 -15.53
CA GLU A 137 -6.61 2.63 -15.93
C GLU A 137 -7.03 4.01 -15.39
N ALA A 138 -8.29 4.15 -14.96
CA ALA A 138 -8.84 5.38 -14.38
C ALA A 138 -9.15 5.27 -12.88
N ALA A 139 -8.79 4.17 -12.21
CA ALA A 139 -9.08 4.01 -10.80
C ALA A 139 -8.13 4.85 -9.93
N ASP A 140 -8.67 5.74 -9.11
CA ASP A 140 -7.88 6.55 -8.20
C ASP A 140 -7.21 5.68 -7.12
N VAL A 141 -5.90 5.88 -6.95
CA VAL A 141 -5.14 5.29 -5.84
C VAL A 141 -5.62 5.89 -4.52
N ARG A 142 -6.05 5.01 -3.61
CA ARG A 142 -6.41 5.31 -2.21
C ARG A 142 -5.23 5.21 -1.25
N GLY A 143 -4.24 4.37 -1.59
CA GLY A 143 -3.11 4.10 -0.72
C GLY A 143 -1.94 3.47 -1.47
N VAL A 144 -0.73 3.81 -1.04
CA VAL A 144 0.51 3.16 -1.50
C VAL A 144 1.33 2.72 -0.30
N ILE A 145 1.86 1.50 -0.34
CA ILE A 145 2.73 0.91 0.67
C ILE A 145 3.96 0.32 -0.03
N PRO A 146 5.20 0.52 0.45
CA PRO A 146 5.57 1.27 1.64
C PRO A 146 5.39 2.78 1.47
N ARG A 147 5.12 3.46 2.58
CA ARG A 147 5.06 4.93 2.68
C ARG A 147 5.67 5.39 3.99
N THR A 148 6.14 6.63 4.02
CA THR A 148 6.71 7.28 5.20
C THR A 148 5.84 8.47 5.57
N GLU A 149 5.36 8.47 6.79
CA GLU A 149 4.51 9.52 7.33
C GLU A 149 5.32 10.40 8.28
N PRO A 150 5.17 11.73 8.22
CA PRO A 150 5.74 12.62 9.22
C PRO A 150 5.06 12.37 10.57
N ARG A 151 5.83 12.47 11.65
CA ARG A 151 5.34 12.44 13.03
C ARG A 151 5.64 13.75 13.75
N ASP A 152 4.90 13.97 14.84
CA ASP A 152 5.18 15.06 15.76
C ASP A 152 6.64 15.03 16.22
N ALA A 153 7.23 16.22 16.39
CA ALA A 153 8.64 16.44 16.71
C ALA A 153 9.66 16.15 15.57
N GLY A 154 9.20 16.01 14.32
CA GLY A 154 10.08 15.89 13.15
C GLY A 154 10.67 14.49 12.96
N ASP A 155 10.11 13.50 13.65
CA ASP A 155 10.38 12.09 13.40
C ASP A 155 9.60 11.63 12.15
N GLU A 156 10.09 10.61 11.45
CA GLU A 156 9.43 10.04 10.28
C GLU A 156 9.24 8.54 10.50
N ARG A 157 8.05 8.02 10.20
CA ARG A 157 7.76 6.59 10.31
C ARG A 157 7.43 5.98 8.96
N THR A 158 8.21 4.99 8.54
CA THR A 158 7.88 4.15 7.39
C THR A 158 6.91 3.04 7.80
N ILE A 159 5.77 2.98 7.12
CA ILE A 159 4.83 1.86 7.13
C ILE A 159 5.27 0.86 6.07
N THR A 160 5.62 -0.36 6.51
CA THR A 160 6.02 -1.44 5.61
C THR A 160 4.83 -2.29 5.14
N VAL A 161 5.03 -3.10 4.10
CA VAL A 161 4.04 -4.07 3.61
C VAL A 161 3.67 -5.09 4.69
N ASP A 162 4.65 -5.52 5.50
CA ASP A 162 4.41 -6.48 6.58
C ASP A 162 3.55 -5.88 7.70
N GLU A 163 3.87 -4.66 8.13
CA GLU A 163 3.07 -3.95 9.14
C GLU A 163 1.65 -3.70 8.65
N TRP A 164 1.49 -3.32 7.38
CA TRP A 164 0.18 -3.17 6.76
C TRP A 164 -0.62 -4.47 6.80
N LEU A 165 -0.02 -5.59 6.37
CA LEU A 165 -0.68 -6.90 6.39
C LEU A 165 -1.07 -7.30 7.82
N ALA A 166 -0.18 -7.11 8.79
CA ALA A 166 -0.45 -7.43 10.18
C ALA A 166 -1.61 -6.59 10.76
N ALA A 167 -1.69 -5.31 10.39
CA ALA A 167 -2.80 -4.45 10.76
C ALA A 167 -4.12 -4.94 10.15
N VAL A 168 -4.14 -5.25 8.84
CA VAL A 168 -5.34 -5.78 8.18
C VAL A 168 -5.77 -7.09 8.81
N GLU A 169 -4.82 -7.99 9.13
CA GLU A 169 -5.05 -9.29 9.75
C GLU A 169 -5.64 -9.19 11.16
N THR A 170 -5.38 -8.10 11.88
CA THR A 170 -5.84 -7.90 13.26
C THR A 170 -7.10 -7.04 13.35
N GLY A 171 -7.28 -6.05 12.47
CA GLY A 171 -8.37 -5.05 12.50
C GLY A 171 -9.79 -5.60 12.24
N GLY A 172 -9.92 -6.76 11.60
CA GLY A 172 -11.21 -7.42 11.36
C GLY A 172 -11.66 -8.34 12.50
N ARG A 173 -10.91 -8.41 13.60
CA ARG A 173 -11.29 -9.14 14.80
C ARG A 173 -11.97 -8.14 15.73
N GLU A 174 -13.23 -7.81 15.47
CA GLU A 174 -14.07 -7.27 16.54
C GLU A 174 -13.94 -8.25 17.72
N PRO A 175 -13.52 -7.81 18.92
CA PRO A 175 -13.69 -8.63 20.08
C PRO A 175 -15.20 -8.82 20.18
N THR A 176 -15.69 -10.00 19.79
CA THR A 176 -17.00 -10.45 20.22
C THR A 176 -16.89 -10.46 21.74
N VAL A 177 -17.29 -9.35 22.35
CA VAL A 177 -17.64 -9.30 23.76
C VAL A 177 -18.85 -10.22 23.80
N GLU A 178 -18.58 -11.51 23.96
CA GLU A 178 -19.53 -12.50 24.41
C GLU A 178 -19.94 -12.02 25.79
N THR A 179 -20.84 -11.03 25.79
CA THR A 179 -21.52 -10.59 26.97
C THR A 179 -22.48 -11.73 27.24
N THR A 180 -21.94 -12.77 27.88
CA THR A 180 -22.68 -13.69 28.74
C THR A 180 -23.29 -12.80 29.83
N ILE A 181 -24.35 -12.07 29.46
CA ILE A 181 -25.31 -11.57 30.42
C ILE A 181 -26.05 -12.83 30.83
N GLY A 182 -25.52 -13.43 31.89
CA GLY A 182 -26.18 -14.53 32.58
C GLY A 182 -27.64 -14.18 32.78
N SER A 183 -28.49 -15.10 32.34
CA SER A 183 -29.91 -15.13 32.68
C SER A 183 -30.11 -14.76 34.15
N PRO A 184 -30.83 -13.68 34.49
CA PRO A 184 -31.41 -13.61 35.82
C PRO A 184 -32.53 -14.65 35.89
N MET A 185 -32.27 -15.66 36.72
CA MET A 185 -33.25 -16.65 37.16
C MET A 185 -34.59 -16.00 37.52
N SER A 186 -35.64 -16.64 37.03
CA SER A 186 -37.02 -16.57 37.49
C SER A 186 -37.11 -16.35 39.02
N SER A 187 -37.67 -15.22 39.45
CA SER A 187 -38.26 -15.13 40.79
C SER A 187 -39.73 -15.54 40.67
N LEU A 188 -39.97 -16.80 41.03
CA LEU A 188 -41.28 -17.35 41.38
C LEU A 188 -41.35 -17.43 42.92
N GLU A 189 -42.57 -17.30 43.47
CA GLU A 189 -42.98 -17.41 44.88
C GLU A 189 -42.85 -16.11 45.70
N GLY A 190 -43.83 -15.63 46.47
CA GLY A 190 -45.16 -16.13 46.83
C GLY A 190 -45.63 -15.48 48.15
N GLY A 191 -46.89 -15.05 48.21
CA GLY A 191 -47.70 -14.97 49.44
C GLY A 191 -47.51 -13.79 50.41
N ARG A 192 -48.46 -12.86 50.46
CA ARG A 192 -49.69 -12.92 51.30
C ARG A 192 -50.57 -11.70 51.06
#